data_AF-A0A414R1I4-F1
#
_entry.id   AF-A0A414R1I4-F1
#
_cell.length_a   1.000
_cell.length_b   1.000
_cell.length_c   1.000
_cell.angle_alpha   90.00
_cell.angle_beta   90.00
_cell.angle_gamma   90.00
#
_symmetry.space_group_name_H-M   'P 1'
#
loop_
_entity.id
_entity.type
_entity.pdbx_description
1 polymer ?
#
loop_
_entity_poly.entity_id
_entity_poly.type
_entity_poly.pdbx_seq_one_letter_code
_entity_poly.pdbx_strand_id
1 'polypeptide(L)'
;MEETGATDFTIKPICAYSVKGQTNMMENINDETFGMLFFAEVFSFQEIHSEIEKILITDNLVENLTYPLIQPQLIKEAKNRGYL
;
A
#
# COMPACT_ATOMS: atom_id res chain seq x y z
N MET A 1 -8.29 9.67 -3.32
CA MET A 1 -8.84 10.99 -2.95
C MET A 1 -7.73 12.01 -2.74
N GLU A 2 -6.81 11.84 -1.79
CA GLU A 2 -5.43 12.38 -1.93
C GLU A 2 -4.53 11.29 -2.53
N GLU A 3 -3.44 11.70 -3.19
CA GLU A 3 -2.38 10.88 -3.82
C GLU A 3 -2.77 9.87 -4.94
N THR A 4 -3.92 9.19 -4.86
CA THR A 4 -4.33 8.14 -5.81
C THR A 4 -5.37 8.56 -6.83
N GLY A 5 -5.97 9.75 -6.68
CA GLY A 5 -7.04 10.23 -7.54
C GLY A 5 -8.35 9.43 -7.46
N ALA A 6 -8.45 8.35 -6.67
CA ALA A 6 -9.68 7.56 -6.56
C ALA A 6 -10.83 8.37 -5.95
N THR A 7 -11.99 8.38 -6.61
CA THR A 7 -13.21 9.14 -6.23
C THR A 7 -14.40 8.26 -5.87
N ASP A 8 -14.53 7.10 -6.51
CA ASP A 8 -15.55 6.10 -6.18
C ASP A 8 -14.87 4.75 -5.97
N PHE A 9 -15.07 4.17 -4.79
CA PHE A 9 -14.42 2.92 -4.40
C PHE A 9 -15.10 2.28 -3.18
N THR A 10 -14.96 0.96 -3.03
CA THR A 10 -15.16 0.28 -1.75
C THR A 10 -13.82 -0.06 -1.12
N ILE A 11 -13.73 0.00 0.21
CA ILE A 11 -12.51 -0.34 0.95
C ILE A 11 -12.80 -1.35 2.07
N LYS A 12 -11.91 -2.33 2.25
CA LYS A 12 -12.05 -3.38 3.27
C LYS A 12 -10.73 -3.58 4.02
N PRO A 13 -10.74 -3.71 5.36
CA PRO A 13 -9.54 -4.01 6.12
C PRO A 13 -9.09 -5.45 5.84
N ILE A 14 -7.79 -5.64 5.65
CA ILE A 14 -7.16 -6.95 5.51
C ILE A 14 -6.61 -7.40 6.86
N CYS A 15 -5.62 -6.68 7.40
CA CYS A 15 -5.02 -6.95 8.69
C CYS A 15 -4.19 -5.77 9.20
N ALA A 16 -3.97 -5.71 10.52
CA ALA A 16 -2.90 -4.92 11.09
C ALA A 16 -1.56 -5.66 10.90
N TYR A 17 -0.46 -4.92 10.76
CA TYR A 17 0.89 -5.45 10.70
C TYR A 17 1.85 -4.56 11.50
N SER A 18 3.02 -5.10 11.83
CA SER A 18 4.11 -4.35 12.42
C SER A 18 5.42 -4.57 11.67
N VAL A 19 6.30 -3.58 11.75
CA VAL A 19 7.64 -3.60 11.15
C VAL A 19 8.64 -3.29 12.24
N LYS A 20 9.63 -4.16 12.41
CA LYS A 20 10.74 -3.94 13.33
C LYS A 20 11.98 -3.53 12.55
N GLY A 21 12.65 -2.49 13.01
CA GLY A 21 13.90 -2.00 12.43
C GLY A 21 13.84 -0.51 12.08
N GLN A 22 14.97 -0.01 11.59
CA GLN A 22 15.15 1.41 11.29
C GLN A 22 14.49 1.76 9.94
N THR A 23 13.26 2.28 9.96
CA THR A 23 12.54 2.70 8.74
C THR A 23 12.89 4.14 8.31
N ASN A 24 13.59 4.87 9.18
CA ASN A 24 14.10 6.22 8.96
C ASN A 24 15.37 6.47 9.83
N MET A 25 16.16 7.50 9.54
CA MET A 25 17.45 7.73 10.23
C MET A 25 17.34 8.01 11.75
N MET A 26 16.14 8.31 12.26
CA MET A 26 15.91 8.64 13.67
C MET A 26 15.44 7.45 14.51
N GLU A 27 15.05 6.33 13.90
CA GLU A 27 14.59 5.13 14.62
C GLU A 27 15.76 4.25 15.06
N ASN A 28 15.62 3.63 16.23
CA ASN A 28 16.50 2.57 16.69
C ASN A 28 16.11 1.25 16.02
N ILE A 29 17.07 0.32 15.93
CA ILE A 29 16.80 -1.03 15.38
C ILE A 29 15.72 -1.82 16.15
N ASN A 30 15.41 -1.39 17.38
CA ASN A 30 14.39 -2.00 18.23
C ASN A 30 13.01 -1.33 18.10
N ASP A 31 12.92 -0.23 17.35
CA ASP A 31 11.66 0.48 17.19
C ASP A 31 10.73 -0.34 16.29
N GLU A 32 9.45 -0.33 16.66
CA GLU A 32 8.39 -1.08 15.99
C GLU A 32 7.32 -0.09 15.54
N THR A 33 7.03 -0.08 14.25
CA THR A 33 5.95 0.71 13.66
C THR A 33 4.79 -0.19 13.29
N PHE A 34 3.57 0.35 13.38
CA PHE A 34 2.35 -0.39 13.10
C PHE A 34 1.63 0.22 11.90
N GLY A 35 1.13 -0.63 11.02
CA GLY A 35 0.34 -0.25 9.87
C GLY A 35 -0.93 -1.08 9.75
N MET A 36 -1.85 -0.60 8.91
CA MET A 36 -3.06 -1.32 8.55
C MET A 36 -3.10 -1.52 7.04
N LEU A 37 -3.25 -2.77 6.62
CA LEU A 37 -3.40 -3.13 5.22
C LEU A 37 -4.89 -3.12 4.85
N PHE A 38 -5.23 -2.44 3.76
CA PHE A 38 -6.58 -2.40 3.19
C PHE A 38 -6.57 -2.87 1.74
N PHE A 39 -7.69 -3.42 1.30
CA PHE A 39 -8.00 -3.64 -0.10
C PHE A 39 -9.02 -2.61 -0.55
N ALA A 40 -8.78 -1.96 -1.69
CA ALA A 40 -9.73 -1.02 -2.28
C ALA A 40 -10.10 -1.47 -3.71
N GLU A 41 -11.39 -1.59 -3.97
CA GLU A 41 -11.95 -1.77 -5.30
C GLU A 41 -12.38 -0.41 -5.82
N VAL A 42 -11.71 0.08 -6.87
CA VAL A 42 -11.88 1.46 -7.37
C VAL A 42 -12.65 1.47 -8.68
N PHE A 43 -13.67 2.31 -8.77
CA PHE A 43 -14.57 2.43 -9.92
C PHE A 43 -14.35 3.71 -10.74
N SER A 44 -13.79 4.77 -10.14
CA SER A 44 -13.45 5.99 -10.87
C SER A 44 -12.28 6.76 -10.25
N PHE A 45 -11.61 7.54 -11.12
CA PHE A 45 -10.48 8.39 -10.79
C PHE A 45 -10.71 9.82 -11.29
N GLN A 46 -10.10 10.79 -10.60
CA GLN A 46 -9.96 12.18 -11.01
C GLN A 46 -8.48 12.55 -11.18
N GLU A 47 -8.24 13.74 -11.74
CA GLU A 47 -6.90 14.31 -11.84
C GLU A 47 -6.30 14.59 -10.45
N ILE A 48 -4.98 14.36 -10.30
CA ILE A 48 -4.27 14.58 -9.04
C ILE A 48 -3.45 15.87 -9.15
N HIS A 49 -3.48 16.66 -8.07
CA HIS A 49 -2.56 17.77 -7.85
C HIS A 49 -1.89 17.59 -6.48
N SER A 50 -0.94 16.66 -6.39
CA SER A 50 -0.31 16.20 -5.14
C SER A 50 1.18 15.96 -5.34
N GLU A 51 1.89 15.50 -4.30
CA GLU A 51 3.29 15.05 -4.40
C GLU A 51 3.47 13.88 -5.39
N ILE A 52 2.39 13.16 -5.69
CA ILE A 52 2.37 12.07 -6.67
C ILE A 52 2.25 12.61 -8.10
N GLU A 53 3.23 12.27 -8.93
CA GLU A 53 3.34 12.72 -10.33
C GLU A 53 2.28 12.08 -11.25
N LYS A 54 1.98 10.78 -11.08
CA LYS A 54 1.10 10.03 -12.00
C LYS A 54 0.46 8.80 -11.37
N ILE A 55 -0.68 8.39 -11.93
CA ILE A 55 -1.34 7.10 -11.66
C ILE A 55 -0.96 6.13 -12.79
N LEU A 56 -0.61 4.89 -12.42
CA LEU A 56 -0.43 3.80 -13.37
C LEU A 56 -1.53 2.76 -13.16
N ILE A 57 -2.28 2.45 -14.21
CA ILE A 57 -3.24 1.34 -14.26
C ILE A 57 -2.61 0.22 -15.07
N THR A 58 -2.54 -0.98 -14.51
CA THR A 58 -1.85 -2.14 -15.09
C THR A 58 -2.59 -3.42 -14.74
N ASP A 59 -2.58 -4.39 -15.65
CA ASP A 59 -3.16 -5.72 -15.44
C ASP A 59 -2.35 -6.58 -14.45
N ASN A 60 -1.05 -6.25 -14.28
CA ASN A 60 -0.12 -7.00 -13.45
C ASN A 60 0.54 -6.09 -12.41
N LEU A 61 0.92 -6.69 -11.27
CA LEU A 61 1.69 -6.01 -10.23
C LEU A 61 3.04 -5.52 -10.78
N VAL A 62 3.39 -4.28 -10.43
CA VAL A 62 4.66 -3.66 -10.86
C VAL A 62 5.83 -4.31 -10.14
N GLU A 63 6.90 -4.56 -10.88
CA GLU A 63 8.17 -5.04 -10.35
C GLU A 63 8.97 -3.87 -9.74
N ASN A 64 9.73 -4.10 -8.67
CA ASN A 64 10.61 -3.11 -8.01
C ASN A 64 9.90 -1.97 -7.26
N LEU A 65 8.93 -2.31 -6.40
CA LEU A 65 8.30 -1.35 -5.48
C LEU A 65 9.33 -0.75 -4.48
N THR A 66 9.13 0.51 -4.09
CA THR A 66 10.02 1.30 -3.21
C THR A 66 10.43 0.59 -1.92
N TYR A 67 9.55 -0.24 -1.37
CA TYR A 67 9.82 -1.06 -0.18
C TYR A 67 9.81 -2.56 -0.53
N PRO A 68 10.89 -3.08 -1.13
CA PRO A 68 10.89 -4.42 -1.72
C PRO A 68 10.78 -5.56 -0.71
N LEU A 69 11.04 -5.31 0.58
CA LEU A 69 10.99 -6.34 1.62
C LEU A 69 9.59 -6.57 2.18
N ILE A 70 8.83 -5.49 2.41
CA ILE A 70 7.50 -5.58 3.03
C ILE A 70 6.41 -5.84 1.99
N GLN A 71 6.52 -5.28 0.79
CA GLN A 71 5.50 -5.40 -0.25
C GLN A 71 5.16 -6.86 -0.60
N PRO A 72 6.14 -7.79 -0.77
CA PRO A 72 5.84 -9.20 -1.01
C PRO A 72 5.08 -9.87 0.14
N GLN A 73 5.34 -9.47 1.39
CA GLN A 73 4.66 -10.03 2.56
C GLN A 73 3.20 -9.58 2.62
N LEU A 74 2.93 -8.29 2.35
CA LEU A 74 1.58 -7.74 2.33
C LEU A 74 0.74 -8.34 1.19
N ILE A 75 1.33 -8.45 -0.01
CA ILE A 75 0.67 -9.09 -1.17
C ILE A 75 0.35 -10.55 -0.88
N LYS A 76 1.28 -11.29 -0.26
CA LYS A 76 1.06 -12.69 0.12
C LYS A 76 -0.11 -12.81 1.10
N GLU A 77 -0.21 -11.93 2.08
CA GLU A 77 -1.31 -11.96 3.05
C GLU A 77 -2.67 -11.62 2.41
N ALA A 78 -2.69 -10.65 1.49
CA ALA A 78 -3.89 -10.35 0.71
C ALA A 78 -4.36 -11.56 -0.12
N LYS A 79 -3.42 -12.29 -0.75
CA LYS A 79 -3.71 -13.57 -1.44
C LYS A 79 -4.25 -14.64 -0.49
N ASN A 80 -3.62 -14.82 0.68
CA ASN A 80 -4.08 -15.80 1.68
C ASN A 80 -5.52 -15.54 2.13
N ARG A 81 -5.95 -14.27 2.12
CA ARG A 81 -7.31 -13.84 2.49
C ARG A 81 -8.27 -13.73 1.30
N GLY A 82 -7.83 -14.08 0.08
CA GLY A 82 -8.67 -14.16 -1.10
C GLY A 82 -8.97 -12.82 -1.79
N TYR A 83 -8.11 -11.81 -1.64
CA TYR A 83 -8.27 -10.51 -2.29
C TYR A 83 -7.57 -10.41 -3.67
N LEU A 84 -6.63 -11.30 -3.97
CA LEU A 84 -5.75 -11.27 -5.15
C LEU A 84 -5.58 -12.67 -5.75
#